data_AF-A0A660V5W7-F1
#
_entry.id   AF-A0A660V5W7-F1
#
_cell.length_a   1.000
_cell.length_b   1.000
_cell.length_c   1.000
_cell.angle_alpha   90.00
_cell.angle_beta   90.00
_cell.angle_gamma   90.00
#
_symmetry.space_group_name_H-M   'P 1'
#
loop_
_entity.id
_entity.type
_entity.pdbx_description
1 polymer ?
#
loop_
_entity_poly.entity_id
_entity_poly.type
_entity_poly.pdbx_seq_one_letter_code
_entity_poly.pdbx_strand_id
1 'polypeptide(L)'
;MAIWHFLKAGMQKSCLYLGVIALGLVALTGSSCDPEQGTQVVSPPAATIQKSQLAQDAPYLQPVIDSICRGDFEQAWQTLRQTSAHPAAGQMKQLLDRYFQIQQQRDQKRQAAYQEQLAEIEEIKERIADSNTPGVWDVNDIDDTMVAVIRAREFAVEDQKAALLDDPFVQDMLAKMKVNADADEQQGKWLDAYAHCYYWLTAIYADDESYRDRAEELVELSAIELGLKDSSCGERAAERYEGIKVEMFLRALQLLSGNYVHEIDYQQMTEKSLKRCRLLGEVLDKTQESLAWSASQEQIAEWNIGMETFQPGDNQPSQDAEKPGPESLVEFLENVLVLNAITLKLPEEVMVTHFTEASLASLDPFTALVWPWNVKDFQKSMTQQFTGIGVEIAKKMGVLKVVSLLPDTPAYKSGLDADDEIVAVDGELTK
;
A
#
# COMPACT_ATOMS: atom_id res chain seq x y z
N MET A 1 30.34 -1.46 -17.15
CA MET A 1 29.54 -2.63 -16.71
C MET A 1 29.67 -2.93 -15.20
N ALA A 2 30.12 -1.97 -14.37
CA ALA A 2 30.22 -2.16 -12.90
C ALA A 2 29.54 -1.05 -12.08
N ILE A 3 28.85 -0.10 -12.73
CA ILE A 3 28.11 0.98 -12.05
C ILE A 3 26.60 0.66 -11.94
N TRP A 4 26.14 -0.38 -12.64
CA TRP A 4 24.75 -0.83 -12.58
C TRP A 4 24.44 -1.77 -11.40
N HIS A 5 25.47 -2.23 -10.67
CA HIS A 5 25.30 -3.15 -9.54
C HIS A 5 25.18 -2.46 -8.16
N PHE A 6 25.57 -1.19 -8.03
CA PHE A 6 25.51 -0.48 -6.75
C PHE A 6 24.21 0.30 -6.51
N LEU A 7 23.45 0.62 -7.57
CA LEU A 7 22.15 1.29 -7.48
C LEU A 7 20.95 0.32 -7.31
N LYS A 8 21.20 -1.00 -7.22
CA LYS A 8 20.16 -2.02 -7.08
C LYS A 8 20.08 -2.65 -5.68
N ALA A 9 20.87 -2.16 -4.72
CA ALA A 9 20.95 -2.71 -3.37
C ALA A 9 20.24 -1.88 -2.28
N GLY A 10 19.54 -0.79 -2.62
CA GLY A 10 18.88 0.09 -1.65
C GLY A 10 17.38 0.33 -1.89
N MET A 11 16.76 -0.32 -2.87
CA MET A 11 15.32 -0.20 -3.12
C MET A 11 14.71 -1.59 -3.17
N GLN A 12 14.21 -2.05 -2.03
CA GLN A 12 13.36 -3.23 -1.94
C GLN A 12 12.05 -2.87 -1.25
N LYS A 13 10.95 -3.19 -1.95
CA LYS A 13 9.59 -3.50 -1.46
C LYS A 13 8.48 -2.42 -1.34
N SER A 14 8.72 -1.11 -1.48
CA SER A 14 7.64 -0.13 -1.19
C SER A 14 6.79 0.40 -2.36
N CYS A 15 6.96 -0.05 -3.61
CA CYS A 15 6.27 0.58 -4.76
C CYS A 15 5.28 -0.29 -5.55
N LEU A 16 4.85 -1.46 -5.06
CA LEU A 16 3.88 -2.29 -5.78
C LEU A 16 2.46 -2.33 -5.20
N TYR A 17 2.19 -1.69 -4.05
CA TYR A 17 0.84 -1.68 -3.44
C TYR A 17 0.03 -0.37 -3.61
N LEU A 18 0.62 0.68 -4.20
CA LEU A 18 -0.05 1.97 -4.44
C LEU A 18 -0.87 2.02 -5.76
N GLY A 19 -1.05 0.90 -6.44
CA GLY A 19 -1.48 0.87 -7.85
C GLY A 19 -2.98 0.72 -8.14
N VAL A 20 -3.86 0.49 -7.16
CA VAL A 20 -5.23 -0.01 -7.50
C VAL A 20 -6.41 0.79 -6.93
N ILE A 21 -6.21 1.82 -6.07
CA ILE A 21 -7.35 2.62 -5.55
C ILE A 21 -7.30 4.12 -5.94
N ALA A 22 -6.34 4.54 -6.78
CA ALA A 22 -6.23 5.93 -7.25
C ALA A 22 -6.73 6.14 -8.69
N LEU A 23 -7.92 5.62 -9.04
CA LEU A 23 -8.51 5.79 -10.38
C LEU A 23 -9.85 6.54 -10.39
N GLY A 24 -10.15 7.29 -9.31
CA GLY A 24 -11.48 7.86 -9.10
C GLY A 24 -11.65 9.37 -9.18
N LEU A 25 -10.61 10.22 -9.15
CA LEU A 25 -10.82 11.67 -8.94
C LEU A 25 -9.66 12.60 -9.36
N VAL A 26 -9.03 12.37 -10.52
CA VAL A 26 -8.22 13.42 -11.19
C VAL A 26 -8.49 13.39 -12.69
N ALA A 27 -9.66 13.90 -13.07
CA ALA A 27 -9.93 14.31 -14.44
C ALA A 27 -10.47 15.75 -14.40
N LEU A 28 -9.91 16.59 -15.26
CA LEU A 28 -10.33 17.97 -15.61
C LEU A 28 -9.67 19.12 -14.84
N THR A 29 -8.37 19.33 -15.06
CA THR A 29 -7.84 20.55 -15.71
C THR A 29 -6.58 20.11 -16.48
N GLY A 30 -6.54 20.12 -17.81
CA GLY A 30 -6.67 21.31 -18.64
C GLY A 30 -5.31 21.92 -19.01
N SER A 31 -4.24 21.14 -19.24
CA SER A 31 -3.10 21.62 -20.05
C SER A 31 -3.12 20.90 -21.40
N SER A 32 -3.63 21.64 -22.39
CA SER A 32 -3.65 21.27 -23.80
C SER A 32 -2.21 21.17 -24.33
N CYS A 33 -1.67 19.95 -24.42
CA CYS A 33 -0.55 19.68 -25.33
C CYS A 33 -1.11 19.56 -26.75
N ASP A 34 -0.99 20.66 -27.48
CA ASP A 34 -1.27 20.78 -28.91
C ASP A 34 -0.30 19.86 -29.70
N PRO A 35 -0.76 18.85 -30.46
CA PRO A 35 0.11 17.83 -31.06
C PRO A 35 0.77 18.25 -32.38
N GLU A 36 0.60 19.50 -32.84
CA GLU A 36 1.15 19.96 -34.13
C GLU A 36 2.49 20.72 -34.06
N GLN A 37 3.08 20.94 -32.89
CA GLN A 37 4.47 21.42 -32.81
C GLN A 37 5.44 20.25 -32.75
N GLY A 38 5.71 19.69 -33.93
CA GLY A 38 6.79 18.72 -34.12
C GLY A 38 8.11 19.30 -33.61
N THR A 39 8.59 18.81 -32.47
CA THR A 39 9.94 19.04 -32.00
C THR A 39 10.88 18.51 -33.08
N GLN A 40 11.47 19.40 -33.87
CA GLN A 40 12.58 19.02 -34.73
C GLN A 40 13.68 18.49 -33.81
N VAL A 41 13.81 17.17 -33.76
CA VAL A 41 15.01 16.50 -33.28
C VAL A 41 16.10 16.88 -34.26
N VAL A 42 16.77 17.99 -33.99
CA VAL A 42 18.02 18.34 -34.65
C VAL A 42 18.99 17.24 -34.24
N SER A 43 19.13 16.24 -35.10
CA SER A 43 20.20 15.26 -34.99
C SER A 43 21.51 16.06 -35.05
N PRO A 44 22.39 15.97 -34.04
CA PRO A 44 23.67 16.64 -34.12
C PRO A 44 24.42 16.07 -35.33
N PRO A 45 25.21 16.87 -36.06
CA PRO A 45 26.06 16.31 -37.10
C PRO A 45 26.93 15.24 -36.44
N ALA A 46 27.03 14.08 -37.08
CA ALA A 46 27.86 12.98 -36.61
C ALA A 46 29.31 13.46 -36.49
N ALA A 47 29.69 13.91 -35.31
CA ALA A 47 31.06 14.24 -34.97
C ALA A 47 31.81 12.90 -34.95
N THR A 48 32.54 12.63 -36.02
CA THR A 48 33.50 11.53 -36.05
C THR A 48 34.63 11.92 -35.09
N ILE A 49 34.47 11.56 -33.81
CA ILE A 49 35.54 11.73 -32.83
C ILE A 49 36.63 10.71 -33.20
N GLN A 50 37.73 11.17 -33.78
CA GLN A 50 38.86 10.31 -34.07
C GLN A 50 39.39 9.74 -32.74
N LYS A 51 39.45 8.41 -32.63
CA LYS A 51 40.01 7.68 -31.46
C LYS A 51 41.40 8.18 -31.01
N SER A 52 42.15 8.85 -31.89
CA SER A 52 43.45 9.47 -31.62
C SER A 52 43.39 10.75 -30.77
N GLN A 53 42.31 11.54 -30.82
CA GLN A 53 42.14 12.76 -30.01
C GLN A 53 41.71 12.44 -28.57
N LEU A 54 40.80 11.47 -28.39
CA LEU A 54 40.41 10.97 -27.07
C LEU A 54 41.60 10.40 -26.27
N ALA A 55 42.59 9.82 -26.93
CA ALA A 55 43.79 9.27 -26.29
C ALA A 55 44.82 10.34 -25.87
N GLN A 56 44.78 11.54 -26.49
CA GLN A 56 45.68 12.65 -26.17
C GLN A 56 45.12 13.56 -25.06
N ASP A 57 43.81 13.64 -24.94
CA ASP A 57 43.10 14.51 -23.99
C ASP A 57 42.86 13.86 -22.62
N ALA A 58 42.91 12.52 -22.58
CA ALA A 58 42.57 11.71 -21.41
C ALA A 58 43.34 12.07 -20.12
N PRO A 59 44.67 12.29 -20.11
CA PRO A 59 45.40 12.54 -18.86
C PRO A 59 45.02 13.86 -18.18
N TYR A 60 44.61 14.87 -18.97
CA TYR A 60 44.36 16.22 -18.49
C TYR A 60 42.94 16.43 -17.98
N LEU A 61 41.97 15.68 -18.50
CA LEU A 61 40.57 15.73 -18.08
C LEU A 61 40.20 14.61 -17.10
N GLN A 62 41.07 13.61 -16.89
CA GLN A 62 40.81 12.49 -15.99
C GLN A 62 40.34 12.93 -14.60
N PRO A 63 40.98 13.91 -13.92
CA PRO A 63 40.52 14.34 -12.59
C PRO A 63 39.11 14.95 -12.60
N VAL A 64 38.75 15.68 -13.67
CA VAL A 64 37.41 16.25 -13.85
C VAL A 64 36.38 15.15 -14.08
N ILE A 65 36.72 14.17 -14.93
CA ILE A 65 35.86 13.01 -15.22
C ILE A 65 35.64 12.17 -13.96
N ASP A 66 36.69 11.91 -13.19
CA ASP A 66 36.61 11.14 -11.95
C ASP A 66 35.70 11.84 -10.92
N SER A 67 35.79 13.17 -10.78
CA SER A 67 34.89 13.93 -9.91
C SER A 67 33.43 13.90 -10.39
N ILE A 68 33.17 14.01 -11.70
CA ILE A 68 31.83 13.84 -12.28
C ILE A 68 31.29 12.42 -11.99
N CYS A 69 32.11 11.38 -12.18
CA CYS A 69 31.70 10.00 -11.93
C CYS A 69 31.43 9.72 -10.44
N ARG A 70 32.03 10.48 -9.54
CA ARG A 70 31.74 10.46 -8.09
C ARG A 70 30.54 11.34 -7.70
N GLY A 71 29.97 12.10 -8.62
CA GLY A 71 28.89 13.04 -8.36
C GLY A 71 29.33 14.40 -7.80
N ASP A 72 30.64 14.66 -7.73
CA ASP A 72 31.20 15.92 -7.23
C ASP A 72 31.40 16.92 -8.38
N PHE A 73 30.28 17.50 -8.82
CA PHE A 73 30.25 18.43 -9.96
C PHE A 73 30.88 19.78 -9.63
N GLU A 74 30.88 20.21 -8.37
CA GLU A 74 31.55 21.45 -7.95
C GLU A 74 33.08 21.30 -8.06
N GLN A 75 33.64 20.22 -7.52
CA GLN A 75 35.06 19.94 -7.63
C GLN A 75 35.49 19.76 -9.08
N ALA A 76 34.66 19.09 -9.90
CA ALA A 76 34.88 18.94 -11.33
C ALA A 76 34.98 20.31 -12.02
N TRP A 77 34.07 21.24 -11.70
CA TRP A 77 34.07 22.58 -12.27
C TRP A 77 35.23 23.45 -11.81
N GLN A 78 35.62 23.36 -10.53
CA GLN A 78 36.79 24.05 -10.00
C GLN A 78 38.09 23.57 -10.67
N THR A 79 38.22 22.25 -10.82
CA THR A 79 39.39 21.62 -11.47
C THR A 79 39.44 22.01 -12.94
N LEU A 80 38.30 21.97 -13.63
CA LEU A 80 38.21 22.35 -15.04
C LEU A 80 38.58 23.83 -15.30
N ARG A 81 38.27 24.74 -14.37
CA ARG A 81 38.70 26.16 -14.44
C ARG A 81 40.21 26.33 -14.41
N GLN A 82 40.93 25.43 -13.74
CA GLN A 82 42.39 25.47 -13.61
C GLN A 82 43.10 24.87 -14.84
N THR A 83 42.42 24.04 -15.64
CA THR A 83 42.98 23.30 -16.79
C THR A 83 42.77 23.99 -18.16
N SER A 84 42.73 25.33 -18.18
CA SER A 84 42.10 26.18 -19.22
C SER A 84 42.72 26.19 -20.65
N ALA A 85 43.66 25.31 -20.99
CA ALA A 85 44.40 25.37 -22.26
C ALA A 85 43.94 24.40 -23.38
N HIS A 86 43.01 23.47 -23.13
CA HIS A 86 42.65 22.43 -24.10
C HIS A 86 41.26 22.62 -24.74
N PRO A 87 41.06 22.43 -26.07
CA PRO A 87 39.75 22.50 -26.72
C PRO A 87 38.66 21.61 -26.11
N ALA A 88 39.01 20.40 -25.67
CA ALA A 88 38.09 19.49 -24.98
C ALA A 88 37.63 20.00 -23.60
N ALA A 89 38.42 20.85 -22.94
CA ALA A 89 38.01 21.51 -21.70
C ALA A 89 36.88 22.52 -21.96
N GLY A 90 36.81 23.11 -23.15
CA GLY A 90 35.73 24.01 -23.56
C GLY A 90 34.37 23.31 -23.67
N GLN A 91 34.33 22.12 -24.27
CA GLN A 91 33.10 21.32 -24.38
C GLN A 91 32.63 20.84 -22.99
N MET A 92 33.56 20.35 -22.16
CA MET A 92 33.24 19.95 -20.78
C MET A 92 32.72 21.12 -19.94
N LYS A 93 33.26 22.33 -20.17
CA LYS A 93 32.81 23.53 -19.48
C LYS A 93 31.39 23.89 -19.88
N GLN A 94 31.06 23.83 -21.16
CA GLN A 94 29.69 24.05 -21.64
C GLN A 94 28.70 23.04 -21.04
N LEU A 95 29.10 21.77 -20.91
CA LEU A 95 28.27 20.74 -20.29
C LEU A 95 28.04 20.99 -18.79
N LEU A 96 29.08 21.32 -18.03
CA LEU A 96 28.95 21.65 -16.61
C LEU A 96 28.17 22.95 -16.40
N ASP A 97 28.42 23.99 -17.20
CA ASP A 97 27.65 25.24 -17.14
C ASP A 97 26.16 24.98 -17.40
N ARG A 98 25.83 24.13 -18.39
CA ARG A 98 24.44 23.71 -18.65
C ARG A 98 23.85 22.87 -17.50
N TYR A 99 24.65 21.99 -16.89
CA TYR A 99 24.25 21.23 -15.71
C TYR A 99 23.87 22.18 -14.55
N PHE A 100 24.72 23.15 -14.21
CA PHE A 100 24.44 24.11 -13.14
C PHE A 100 23.25 25.02 -13.45
N GLN A 101 23.06 25.42 -14.71
CA GLN A 101 21.85 26.14 -15.13
C GLN A 101 20.58 25.30 -14.91
N ILE A 102 20.60 24.02 -15.25
CA ILE A 102 19.48 23.10 -15.00
C ILE A 102 19.25 22.92 -13.50
N GLN A 103 20.30 22.78 -12.69
CA GLN A 103 20.16 22.66 -11.24
C GLN A 103 19.55 23.92 -10.63
N GLN A 104 20.03 25.11 -11.02
CA GLN A 104 19.46 26.37 -10.56
C GLN A 104 17.97 26.49 -10.94
N GLN A 105 17.59 26.10 -12.17
CA GLN A 105 16.19 26.10 -12.59
C GLN A 105 15.34 25.11 -11.78
N ARG A 106 15.89 23.92 -11.47
CA ARG A 106 15.22 22.94 -10.63
C ARG A 106 15.03 23.45 -9.20
N ASP A 107 16.05 24.06 -8.62
CA ASP A 107 15.97 24.65 -7.28
C ASP A 107 14.94 25.78 -7.23
N GLN A 108 14.90 26.65 -8.26
CA GLN A 108 13.88 27.70 -8.37
C GLN A 108 12.47 27.13 -8.46
N LYS A 109 12.25 26.12 -9.32
CA LYS A 109 10.94 25.48 -9.45
C LYS A 109 10.52 24.74 -8.19
N ARG A 110 11.46 24.02 -7.56
CA ARG A 110 11.24 23.35 -6.28
C ARG A 110 10.85 24.35 -5.20
N GLN A 111 11.59 25.45 -5.07
CA GLN A 111 11.28 26.49 -4.09
C GLN A 111 9.93 27.16 -4.38
N ALA A 112 9.60 27.42 -5.64
CA ALA A 112 8.30 27.97 -6.01
C ALA A 112 7.14 27.04 -5.63
N ALA A 113 7.26 25.75 -5.96
CA ALA A 113 6.29 24.72 -5.58
C ALA A 113 6.17 24.59 -4.04
N TYR A 114 7.30 24.65 -3.33
CA TYR A 114 7.29 24.66 -1.86
C TYR A 114 6.51 25.86 -1.28
N GLN A 115 6.71 27.06 -1.84
CA GLN A 115 5.98 28.25 -1.38
C GLN A 115 4.49 28.19 -1.71
N GLU A 116 4.12 27.61 -2.85
CA GLU A 116 2.72 27.38 -3.22
C GLU A 116 2.02 26.47 -2.21
N GLN A 117 2.67 25.37 -1.80
CA GLN A 117 2.11 24.46 -0.80
C GLN A 117 2.06 25.09 0.60
N LEU A 118 3.01 25.96 0.97
CA LEU A 118 2.90 26.74 2.21
C LEU A 118 1.71 27.71 2.18
N ALA A 119 1.46 28.35 1.04
CA ALA A 119 0.30 29.24 0.90
C ALA A 119 -1.03 28.47 1.01
N GLU A 120 -1.09 27.26 0.45
CA GLU A 120 -2.24 26.35 0.58
C GLU A 120 -2.48 25.95 2.05
N ILE A 121 -1.42 25.64 2.82
CA ILE A 121 -1.53 25.38 4.26
C ILE A 121 -2.08 26.60 5.01
N GLU A 122 -1.62 27.81 4.68
CA GLU A 122 -2.15 29.04 5.31
C GLU A 122 -3.61 29.32 4.93
N GLU A 123 -4.02 29.05 3.69
CA GLU A 123 -5.44 29.14 3.28
C GLU A 123 -6.32 28.17 4.07
N ILE A 124 -5.85 26.94 4.30
CA ILE A 124 -6.56 25.96 5.12
C ILE A 124 -6.61 26.43 6.59
N LYS A 125 -5.52 26.98 7.13
CA LYS A 125 -5.50 27.56 8.48
C LYS A 125 -6.56 28.66 8.64
N GLU A 126 -6.66 29.57 7.68
CA GLU A 126 -7.67 30.63 7.66
C GLU A 126 -9.09 30.06 7.57
N ARG A 127 -9.31 29.10 6.65
CA ARG A 127 -10.60 28.42 6.46
C ARG A 127 -11.11 27.76 7.75
N ILE A 128 -10.23 27.07 8.48
CA ILE A 128 -10.58 26.38 9.73
C ILE A 128 -10.82 27.39 10.86
N ALA A 129 -10.03 28.48 10.91
CA ALA A 129 -10.20 29.54 11.90
C ALA A 129 -11.57 30.25 11.78
N ASP A 130 -12.07 30.42 10.55
CA ASP A 130 -13.35 31.06 10.25
C ASP A 130 -14.56 30.11 10.34
N SER A 131 -14.33 28.83 10.61
CA SER A 131 -15.41 27.84 10.73
C SER A 131 -16.33 28.11 11.93
N ASN A 132 -17.61 27.72 11.82
CA ASN A 132 -18.58 27.84 12.91
C ASN A 132 -18.25 26.97 14.14
N THR A 133 -17.23 26.09 14.03
CA THR A 133 -16.71 25.24 15.11
C THR A 133 -15.18 25.32 15.16
N PRO A 134 -14.61 26.45 15.61
CA PRO A 134 -13.16 26.64 15.62
C PRO A 134 -12.46 25.54 16.43
N GLY A 135 -11.49 24.87 15.81
CA GLY A 135 -10.68 23.82 16.45
C GLY A 135 -11.25 22.40 16.38
N VAL A 136 -12.42 22.20 15.76
CA VAL A 136 -12.92 20.88 15.35
C VAL A 136 -12.46 20.61 13.92
N TRP A 137 -11.72 19.53 13.74
CA TRP A 137 -11.23 19.10 12.44
C TRP A 137 -12.19 18.07 11.87
N ASP A 138 -12.75 18.35 10.70
CA ASP A 138 -13.44 17.31 9.94
C ASP A 138 -12.43 16.48 9.11
N VAL A 139 -12.90 15.36 8.57
CA VAL A 139 -12.06 14.43 7.81
C VAL A 139 -11.45 15.11 6.57
N ASN A 140 -12.19 15.99 5.90
CA ASN A 140 -11.69 16.67 4.71
C ASN A 140 -10.61 17.70 5.07
N ASP A 141 -10.76 18.41 6.18
CA ASP A 141 -9.74 19.34 6.66
C ASP A 141 -8.44 18.62 7.01
N ILE A 142 -8.53 17.43 7.61
CA ILE A 142 -7.35 16.57 7.87
C ILE A 142 -6.71 16.16 6.55
N ASP A 143 -7.49 15.60 5.61
CA ASP A 143 -6.97 15.11 4.34
C ASP A 143 -6.33 16.24 3.51
N ASP A 144 -7.01 17.38 3.36
CA ASP A 144 -6.50 18.56 2.64
C ASP A 144 -5.18 19.02 3.25
N THR A 145 -5.12 19.16 4.58
CA THR A 145 -3.91 19.63 5.26
C THR A 145 -2.77 18.62 5.13
N MET A 146 -3.07 17.34 5.30
CA MET A 146 -2.08 16.26 5.18
C MET A 146 -1.50 16.17 3.78
N VAL A 147 -2.33 16.31 2.75
CA VAL A 147 -1.89 16.38 1.35
C VAL A 147 -0.96 17.56 1.13
N ALA A 148 -1.33 18.76 1.59
CA ALA A 148 -0.52 19.96 1.42
C ALA A 148 0.82 19.84 2.19
N VAL A 149 0.82 19.31 3.41
CA VAL A 149 2.04 19.08 4.21
C VAL A 149 2.97 18.07 3.55
N ILE A 150 2.45 16.94 3.06
CA ILE A 150 3.27 15.92 2.39
C ILE A 150 3.89 16.48 1.10
N ARG A 151 3.10 17.17 0.27
CA ARG A 151 3.61 17.83 -0.94
C ARG A 151 4.64 18.91 -0.62
N ALA A 152 4.40 19.74 0.40
CA ALA A 152 5.39 20.71 0.85
C ALA A 152 6.70 19.99 1.25
N ARG A 153 6.60 18.86 1.96
CA ARG A 153 7.76 18.06 2.39
C ARG A 153 8.53 17.43 1.23
N GLU A 154 7.87 17.07 0.13
CA GLU A 154 8.52 16.58 -1.10
C GLU A 154 9.40 17.64 -1.77
N PHE A 155 9.00 18.92 -1.69
CA PHE A 155 9.76 20.04 -2.25
C PHE A 155 10.74 20.68 -1.25
N ALA A 156 10.58 20.41 0.05
CA ALA A 156 11.40 20.97 1.11
C ALA A 156 12.83 20.43 1.10
N VAL A 157 13.80 21.28 1.45
CA VAL A 157 15.13 20.83 1.86
C VAL A 157 15.10 20.28 3.29
N GLU A 158 16.11 19.53 3.73
CA GLU A 158 16.09 18.84 5.04
C GLU A 158 15.70 19.73 6.23
N ASP A 159 16.29 20.91 6.35
CA ASP A 159 15.97 21.85 7.45
C ASP A 159 14.49 22.32 7.41
N GLN A 160 13.91 22.43 6.21
CA GLN A 160 12.51 22.83 6.03
C GLN A 160 11.55 21.68 6.35
N LYS A 161 11.95 20.42 6.09
CA LYS A 161 11.11 19.25 6.38
C LYS A 161 10.81 19.13 7.88
N ALA A 162 11.82 19.37 8.72
CA ALA A 162 11.62 19.39 10.17
C ALA A 162 10.70 20.55 10.59
N ALA A 163 10.95 21.75 10.07
CA ALA A 163 10.15 22.93 10.39
C ALA A 163 8.65 22.80 10.04
N LEU A 164 8.31 22.11 8.94
CA LEU A 164 6.91 21.83 8.58
C LEU A 164 6.19 20.99 9.64
N LEU A 165 6.87 19.98 10.19
CA LEU A 165 6.29 19.11 11.20
C LEU A 165 6.29 19.77 12.58
N ASP A 166 7.23 20.66 12.86
CA ASP A 166 7.30 21.43 14.11
C ASP A 166 6.30 22.61 14.14
N ASP A 167 5.59 22.89 13.05
CA ASP A 167 4.55 23.91 13.00
C ASP A 167 3.43 23.60 14.04
N PRO A 168 3.07 24.54 14.92
CA PRO A 168 2.09 24.29 15.99
C PRO A 168 0.72 23.84 15.52
N PHE A 169 0.27 24.29 14.33
CA PHE A 169 -1.01 23.89 13.77
C PHE A 169 -0.94 22.45 13.24
N VAL A 170 0.16 22.07 12.60
CA VAL A 170 0.40 20.67 12.19
C VAL A 170 0.49 19.75 13.41
N GLN A 171 1.18 20.17 14.47
CA GLN A 171 1.27 19.40 15.72
C GLN A 171 -0.10 19.23 16.41
N ASP A 172 -0.90 20.29 16.50
CA ASP A 172 -2.26 20.22 17.05
C ASP A 172 -3.15 19.25 16.25
N MET A 173 -3.08 19.32 14.92
CA MET A 173 -3.81 18.42 14.03
C MET A 173 -3.38 16.96 14.23
N LEU A 174 -2.08 16.66 14.19
CA LEU A 174 -1.56 15.31 14.40
C LEU A 174 -1.95 14.75 15.77
N ALA A 175 -1.94 15.58 16.82
CA ALA A 175 -2.38 15.17 18.14
C ALA A 175 -3.87 14.80 18.16
N LYS A 176 -4.72 15.60 17.51
CA LYS A 176 -6.17 15.33 17.42
C LYS A 176 -6.48 14.12 16.55
N MET A 177 -5.78 13.92 15.44
CA MET A 177 -5.90 12.71 14.60
C MET A 177 -5.64 11.45 15.43
N LYS A 178 -4.59 11.44 16.25
CA LYS A 178 -4.27 10.31 17.13
C LYS A 178 -5.35 10.06 18.17
N VAL A 179 -5.84 11.11 18.83
CA VAL A 179 -6.94 10.99 19.81
C VAL A 179 -8.22 10.44 19.15
N ASN A 180 -8.55 10.89 17.95
CA ASN A 180 -9.71 10.40 17.21
C ASN A 180 -9.52 8.95 16.77
N ALA A 181 -8.34 8.59 16.28
CA ALA A 181 -8.01 7.21 15.92
C ALA A 181 -8.12 6.27 17.13
N ASP A 182 -7.60 6.66 18.30
CA ASP A 182 -7.74 5.89 19.55
C ASP A 182 -9.22 5.67 19.90
N ALA A 183 -10.07 6.69 19.68
CA ALA A 183 -11.51 6.59 19.93
C ALA A 183 -12.22 5.68 18.91
N ASP A 184 -11.82 5.72 17.64
CA ASP A 184 -12.34 4.85 16.59
C ASP A 184 -11.95 3.39 16.84
N GLU A 185 -10.70 3.13 17.23
CA GLU A 185 -10.22 1.80 17.61
C GLU A 185 -10.98 1.21 18.81
N GLN A 186 -11.27 2.02 19.83
CA GLN A 186 -12.08 1.61 20.99
C GLN A 186 -13.52 1.27 20.59
N GLN A 187 -14.01 1.83 19.49
CA GLN A 187 -15.34 1.56 18.93
C GLN A 187 -15.34 0.45 17.87
N GLY A 188 -14.19 -0.19 17.60
CA GLY A 188 -14.06 -1.20 16.55
C GLY A 188 -14.07 -0.63 15.12
N LYS A 189 -13.91 0.68 14.94
CA LYS A 189 -13.85 1.37 13.64
C LYS A 189 -12.43 1.40 13.09
N TRP A 190 -11.82 0.23 12.92
CA TRP A 190 -10.40 0.12 12.55
C TRP A 190 -10.08 0.71 11.18
N LEU A 191 -11.01 0.61 10.22
CA LEU A 191 -10.83 1.20 8.90
C LEU A 191 -10.78 2.73 8.96
N ASP A 192 -11.60 3.35 9.81
CA ASP A 192 -11.61 4.80 10.01
C ASP A 192 -10.32 5.26 10.71
N ALA A 193 -9.90 4.56 11.76
CA ALA A 193 -8.62 4.82 12.44
C ALA A 193 -7.42 4.71 11.48
N TYR A 194 -7.43 3.71 10.59
CA TYR A 194 -6.42 3.56 9.55
C TYR A 194 -6.46 4.72 8.55
N ALA A 195 -7.62 4.96 7.93
CA ALA A 195 -7.76 5.93 6.84
C ALA A 195 -7.51 7.36 7.31
N HIS A 196 -8.05 7.75 8.47
CA HIS A 196 -8.00 9.12 8.96
C HIS A 196 -6.73 9.42 9.77
N CYS A 197 -5.87 8.43 10.06
CA CYS A 197 -4.68 8.66 10.89
C CYS A 197 -3.47 7.82 10.47
N TYR A 198 -3.51 6.51 10.62
CA TYR A 198 -2.30 5.68 10.46
C TYR A 198 -1.77 5.60 9.03
N TYR A 199 -2.64 5.74 8.01
CA TYR A 199 -2.23 5.91 6.62
C TYR A 199 -1.30 7.13 6.47
N TRP A 200 -1.73 8.26 7.02
CA TRP A 200 -1.02 9.53 6.98
C TRP A 200 0.27 9.53 7.81
N LEU A 201 0.23 8.95 9.01
CA LEU A 201 1.41 8.84 9.88
C LEU A 201 2.49 7.96 9.24
N THR A 202 2.12 6.88 8.57
CA THR A 202 3.06 6.03 7.83
C THR A 202 3.74 6.80 6.69
N ALA A 203 3.02 7.71 6.02
CA ALA A 203 3.58 8.53 4.95
C ALA A 203 4.55 9.61 5.45
N ILE A 204 4.23 10.27 6.57
CA ILE A 204 5.08 11.32 7.16
C ILE A 204 6.30 10.73 7.87
N TYR A 205 6.09 9.70 8.68
CA TYR A 205 7.10 9.07 9.51
C TYR A 205 7.58 7.75 8.90
N ALA A 206 8.05 7.81 7.66
CA ALA A 206 8.46 6.62 6.89
C ALA A 206 9.56 5.77 7.54
N ASP A 207 10.36 6.36 8.44
CA ASP A 207 11.45 5.67 9.16
C ASP A 207 10.98 5.05 10.50
N ASP A 208 9.74 5.32 10.93
CA ASP A 208 9.17 4.78 12.17
C ASP A 208 8.30 3.57 11.87
N GLU A 209 8.85 2.38 12.09
CA GLU A 209 8.17 1.10 11.86
C GLU A 209 6.91 0.95 12.72
N SER A 210 6.81 1.63 13.87
CA SER A 210 5.66 1.46 14.78
C SER A 210 4.33 1.91 14.17
N TYR A 211 4.34 3.00 13.38
CA TYR A 211 3.14 3.44 12.67
C TYR A 211 2.74 2.48 11.56
N ARG A 212 3.74 1.94 10.85
CA ARG A 212 3.50 0.96 9.81
C ARG A 212 2.92 -0.33 10.38
N ASP A 213 3.51 -0.85 11.46
CA ASP A 213 3.05 -2.07 12.12
C ASP A 213 1.63 -1.92 12.64
N ARG A 214 1.29 -0.76 13.22
CA ARG A 214 -0.07 -0.47 13.67
C ARG A 214 -1.04 -0.31 12.49
N ALA A 215 -0.63 0.36 11.42
CA ALA A 215 -1.42 0.50 10.21
C ALA A 215 -1.76 -0.87 9.58
N GLU A 216 -0.77 -1.75 9.48
CA GLU A 216 -0.96 -3.14 9.02
C GLU A 216 -1.94 -3.87 9.93
N GLU A 217 -1.82 -3.75 11.25
CA GLU A 217 -2.74 -4.39 12.21
C GLU A 217 -4.20 -3.89 12.10
N LEU A 218 -4.42 -2.58 11.91
CA LEU A 218 -5.75 -2.01 11.72
C LEU A 218 -6.42 -2.51 10.44
N VAL A 219 -5.65 -2.63 9.35
CA VAL A 219 -6.14 -3.22 8.10
C VAL A 219 -6.52 -4.69 8.32
N GLU A 220 -5.73 -5.42 9.09
CA GLU A 220 -6.02 -6.82 9.40
C GLU A 220 -7.28 -7.00 10.26
N LEU A 221 -7.49 -6.14 11.26
CA LEU A 221 -8.73 -6.10 12.06
C LEU A 221 -9.94 -5.82 11.17
N SER A 222 -9.85 -4.81 10.30
CA SER A 222 -10.91 -4.47 9.33
C SER A 222 -11.21 -5.61 8.36
N ALA A 223 -10.17 -6.30 7.85
CA ALA A 223 -10.35 -7.42 6.93
C ALA A 223 -11.05 -8.62 7.59
N ILE A 224 -10.70 -8.94 8.84
CA ILE A 224 -11.39 -9.98 9.62
C ILE A 224 -12.85 -9.60 9.81
N GLU A 225 -13.12 -8.37 10.25
CA GLU A 225 -14.47 -7.88 10.49
C GLU A 225 -15.34 -7.97 9.23
N LEU A 226 -14.82 -7.50 8.09
CA LEU A 226 -15.49 -7.62 6.80
C LEU A 226 -15.74 -9.10 6.43
N GLY A 227 -14.77 -9.97 6.71
CA GLY A 227 -14.89 -11.41 6.56
C GLY A 227 -16.02 -12.03 7.40
N LEU A 228 -16.42 -11.44 8.51
CA LEU A 228 -17.49 -11.97 9.36
C LEU A 228 -18.86 -11.31 9.14
N LYS A 229 -18.94 -10.28 8.29
CA LYS A 229 -20.16 -9.53 7.99
C LYS A 229 -20.91 -10.06 6.77
N ASP A 230 -22.24 -10.00 6.82
CA ASP A 230 -23.05 -10.15 5.60
C ASP A 230 -22.81 -8.95 4.67
N SER A 231 -22.75 -9.21 3.37
CA SER A 231 -22.56 -8.14 2.39
C SER A 231 -23.83 -7.32 2.22
N SER A 232 -23.68 -6.05 1.83
CA SER A 232 -24.81 -5.20 1.43
C SER A 232 -25.49 -5.66 0.12
N CYS A 233 -24.88 -6.61 -0.60
CA CYS A 233 -25.41 -7.22 -1.81
C CYS A 233 -26.25 -8.49 -1.54
N GLY A 234 -26.42 -8.88 -0.27
CA GLY A 234 -27.24 -10.03 0.12
C GLY A 234 -26.49 -11.36 0.25
N GLU A 235 -25.20 -11.39 -0.09
CA GLU A 235 -24.33 -12.55 0.17
C GLU A 235 -24.08 -12.68 1.67
N ARG A 236 -24.27 -13.89 2.21
CA ARG A 236 -24.09 -14.14 3.64
C ARG A 236 -22.65 -14.51 3.94
N ALA A 237 -22.14 -14.10 5.10
CA ALA A 237 -20.80 -14.51 5.53
C ALA A 237 -20.69 -16.04 5.56
N ALA A 238 -21.71 -16.74 6.05
CA ALA A 238 -21.73 -18.20 6.12
C ALA A 238 -21.51 -18.91 4.77
N GLU A 239 -22.01 -18.34 3.67
CA GLU A 239 -21.85 -18.91 2.32
C GLU A 239 -20.38 -18.85 1.87
N ARG A 240 -19.62 -17.84 2.31
CA ARG A 240 -18.20 -17.67 1.97
C ARG A 240 -17.31 -18.77 2.56
N TYR A 241 -17.72 -19.34 3.69
CA TYR A 241 -16.97 -20.40 4.38
C TYR A 241 -17.49 -21.81 4.05
N GLU A 242 -18.57 -21.94 3.27
CA GLU A 242 -19.21 -23.23 3.00
C GLU A 242 -18.26 -24.20 2.28
N GLY A 243 -18.16 -25.43 2.82
CA GLY A 243 -17.39 -26.51 2.22
C GLY A 243 -15.87 -26.42 2.45
N ILE A 244 -15.39 -25.44 3.20
CA ILE A 244 -14.01 -25.38 3.68
C ILE A 244 -13.76 -26.51 4.68
N LYS A 245 -12.58 -27.12 4.62
CA LYS A 245 -12.21 -28.23 5.52
C LYS A 245 -10.74 -28.20 5.88
N VAL A 246 -10.41 -28.75 7.05
CA VAL A 246 -9.02 -28.87 7.54
C VAL A 246 -8.12 -29.58 6.52
N GLU A 247 -8.62 -30.59 5.80
CA GLU A 247 -7.82 -31.34 4.83
C GLU A 247 -7.32 -30.46 3.66
N MET A 248 -7.99 -29.35 3.36
CA MET A 248 -7.53 -28.40 2.35
C MET A 248 -6.22 -27.73 2.78
N PHE A 249 -6.13 -27.33 4.06
CA PHE A 249 -4.91 -26.76 4.64
C PHE A 249 -3.79 -27.79 4.70
N LEU A 250 -4.07 -29.01 5.19
CA LEU A 250 -3.08 -30.08 5.25
C LEU A 250 -2.50 -30.42 3.87
N ARG A 251 -3.36 -30.44 2.85
CA ARG A 251 -2.93 -30.64 1.46
C ARG A 251 -2.11 -29.47 0.94
N ALA A 252 -2.45 -28.23 1.31
CA ALA A 252 -1.65 -27.06 0.95
C ALA A 252 -0.24 -27.13 1.55
N LEU A 253 -0.10 -27.49 2.84
CA LEU A 253 1.20 -27.69 3.47
C LEU A 253 2.01 -28.80 2.79
N GLN A 254 1.37 -29.91 2.43
CA GLN A 254 2.02 -30.99 1.68
C GLN A 254 2.53 -30.52 0.30
N LEU A 255 1.79 -29.65 -0.39
CA LEU A 255 2.22 -29.09 -1.67
C LEU A 255 3.36 -28.10 -1.48
N LEU A 256 3.32 -27.27 -0.45
CA LEU A 256 4.36 -26.29 -0.16
C LEU A 256 5.70 -26.96 0.15
N SER A 257 5.72 -27.98 0.99
CA SER A 257 6.97 -28.65 1.41
C SER A 257 7.76 -29.26 0.24
N GLY A 258 7.08 -29.64 -0.85
CA GLY A 258 7.71 -30.21 -2.04
C GLY A 258 7.93 -29.25 -3.21
N ASN A 259 7.27 -28.09 -3.24
CA ASN A 259 7.23 -27.23 -4.44
C ASN A 259 7.60 -25.76 -4.18
N TYR A 260 7.70 -25.32 -2.92
CA TYR A 260 8.04 -23.94 -2.61
C TYR A 260 9.52 -23.65 -2.89
N VAL A 261 9.81 -22.46 -3.40
CA VAL A 261 11.14 -22.09 -3.92
C VAL A 261 12.15 -21.86 -2.80
N HIS A 262 11.68 -21.36 -1.66
CA HIS A 262 12.50 -21.00 -0.51
C HIS A 262 12.27 -21.97 0.66
N GLU A 263 13.20 -21.99 1.62
CA GLU A 263 12.96 -22.68 2.90
C GLU A 263 11.75 -22.02 3.58
N ILE A 264 10.80 -22.85 4.02
CA ILE A 264 9.58 -22.38 4.70
C ILE A 264 9.90 -22.17 6.17
N ASP A 265 9.59 -20.98 6.68
CA ASP A 265 9.70 -20.65 8.09
C ASP A 265 8.37 -20.94 8.80
N TYR A 266 8.20 -22.18 9.27
CA TYR A 266 6.98 -22.60 9.99
C TYR A 266 6.81 -21.89 11.35
N GLN A 267 7.90 -21.37 11.93
CA GLN A 267 7.80 -20.54 13.13
C GLN A 267 7.11 -19.22 12.79
N GLN A 268 7.54 -18.55 11.72
CA GLN A 268 6.90 -17.32 11.25
C GLN A 268 5.44 -17.54 10.84
N MET A 269 5.13 -18.67 10.18
CA MET A 269 3.75 -19.06 9.88
C MET A 269 2.89 -19.19 11.15
N THR A 270 3.46 -19.80 12.19
CA THR A 270 2.81 -19.97 13.50
C THR A 270 2.57 -18.62 14.17
N GLU A 271 3.57 -17.73 14.19
CA GLU A 271 3.48 -16.37 14.76
C GLU A 271 2.39 -15.53 14.06
N LYS A 272 2.34 -15.55 12.72
CA LYS A 272 1.29 -14.84 11.96
C LYS A 272 -0.10 -15.42 12.23
N SER A 273 -0.21 -16.75 12.32
CA SER A 273 -1.48 -17.43 12.62
C SER A 273 -1.97 -17.12 14.04
N LEU A 274 -1.07 -17.10 15.02
CA LEU A 274 -1.36 -16.71 16.40
C LEU A 274 -1.82 -15.26 16.47
N LYS A 275 -1.12 -14.33 15.79
CA LYS A 275 -1.53 -12.92 15.71
C LYS A 275 -2.96 -12.81 15.15
N ARG A 276 -3.26 -13.48 14.03
CA ARG A 276 -4.62 -13.48 13.46
C ARG A 276 -5.68 -14.00 14.43
N CYS A 277 -5.39 -15.08 15.16
CA CYS A 277 -6.33 -15.65 16.13
C CYS A 277 -6.62 -14.71 17.31
N ARG A 278 -5.62 -13.92 17.74
CA ARG A 278 -5.81 -12.84 18.74
C ARG A 278 -6.67 -11.72 18.19
N LEU A 279 -6.37 -11.23 16.98
CA LEU A 279 -7.16 -10.18 16.33
C LEU A 279 -8.62 -10.61 16.10
N LEU A 280 -8.87 -11.89 15.82
CA LEU A 280 -10.23 -12.43 15.73
C LEU A 280 -11.02 -12.26 17.05
N GLY A 281 -10.37 -12.51 18.19
CA GLY A 281 -10.97 -12.27 19.50
C GLY A 281 -11.25 -10.79 19.75
N GLU A 282 -10.33 -9.91 19.38
CA GLU A 282 -10.52 -8.45 19.46
C GLU A 282 -11.67 -7.96 18.58
N VAL A 283 -11.82 -8.52 17.36
CA VAL A 283 -12.91 -8.17 16.47
C VAL A 283 -14.26 -8.51 17.09
N LEU A 284 -14.40 -9.72 17.63
CA LEU A 284 -15.64 -10.16 18.31
C LEU A 284 -15.94 -9.34 19.57
N ASP A 285 -14.92 -8.79 20.23
CA ASP A 285 -15.08 -8.00 21.44
C ASP A 285 -15.56 -6.57 21.16
N LYS A 286 -14.91 -5.90 20.20
CA LYS A 286 -15.03 -4.44 20.03
C LYS A 286 -15.95 -4.00 18.90
N THR A 287 -16.23 -4.86 17.92
CA THR A 287 -17.10 -4.46 16.80
C THR A 287 -18.48 -4.06 17.32
N GLN A 288 -19.02 -2.98 16.75
CA GLN A 288 -20.41 -2.55 17.00
C GLN A 288 -21.36 -3.04 15.91
N GLU A 289 -20.82 -3.70 14.90
CA GLU A 289 -21.54 -4.07 13.70
C GLU A 289 -22.11 -5.49 13.81
N SER A 290 -23.14 -5.77 13.03
CA SER A 290 -23.75 -7.10 13.04
C SER A 290 -22.88 -8.11 12.31
N LEU A 291 -22.27 -9.02 13.07
CA LEU A 291 -21.54 -10.17 12.53
C LEU A 291 -22.46 -11.38 12.34
N ALA A 292 -22.09 -12.29 11.44
CA ALA A 292 -22.81 -13.55 11.22
C ALA A 292 -22.68 -14.54 12.40
N TRP A 293 -21.60 -14.41 13.18
CA TRP A 293 -21.36 -15.19 14.39
C TRP A 293 -20.94 -14.26 15.53
N SER A 294 -21.37 -14.60 16.74
CA SER A 294 -21.08 -13.84 17.96
C SER A 294 -20.72 -14.80 19.09
N ALA A 295 -19.86 -14.35 20.00
CA ALA A 295 -19.55 -15.04 21.25
C ALA A 295 -19.91 -14.15 22.45
N SER A 296 -20.18 -14.75 23.61
CA SER A 296 -20.37 -13.97 24.82
C SER A 296 -19.05 -13.34 25.29
N GLN A 297 -19.15 -12.26 26.06
CA GLN A 297 -17.99 -11.59 26.66
C GLN A 297 -17.13 -12.53 27.52
N GLU A 298 -17.75 -13.50 28.21
CA GLU A 298 -17.04 -14.55 28.96
C GLU A 298 -16.27 -15.48 28.01
N GLN A 299 -16.90 -15.95 26.94
CA GLN A 299 -16.24 -16.81 25.94
C GLN A 299 -15.06 -16.11 25.26
N ILE A 300 -15.20 -14.82 24.95
CA ILE A 300 -14.13 -14.01 24.35
C ILE A 300 -12.97 -13.81 25.33
N ALA A 301 -13.27 -13.52 26.61
CA ALA A 301 -12.24 -13.40 27.64
C ALA A 301 -11.47 -14.72 27.83
N GLU A 302 -12.17 -15.86 27.88
CA GLU A 302 -11.54 -17.19 27.96
C GLU A 302 -10.69 -17.51 26.73
N TRP A 303 -11.16 -17.15 25.53
CA TRP A 303 -10.39 -17.27 24.28
C TRP A 303 -9.10 -16.47 24.34
N ASN A 304 -9.19 -15.19 24.72
CA ASN A 304 -8.03 -14.30 24.81
C ASN A 304 -7.01 -14.82 25.83
N ILE A 305 -7.46 -15.28 27.00
CA ILE A 305 -6.58 -15.92 28.00
C ILE A 305 -5.92 -17.17 27.42
N GLY A 306 -6.68 -18.02 26.73
CA GLY A 306 -6.14 -19.22 26.08
C GLY A 306 -5.09 -18.89 25.01
N MET A 307 -5.32 -17.85 24.20
CA MET A 307 -4.37 -17.37 23.19
C MET A 307 -3.04 -16.85 23.78
N GLU A 308 -3.04 -16.34 25.01
CA GLU A 308 -1.80 -15.93 25.71
C GLU A 308 -0.97 -17.13 26.18
N THR A 309 -1.59 -18.32 26.35
CA THR A 309 -0.86 -19.53 26.71
C THR A 309 -0.06 -20.13 25.56
N PHE A 310 -0.44 -19.80 24.31
CA PHE A 310 0.32 -20.16 23.13
C PHE A 310 1.52 -19.23 23.00
N GLN A 311 2.69 -19.73 23.42
CA GLN A 311 3.95 -19.00 23.24
C GLN A 311 4.58 -19.35 21.89
N PRO A 312 4.86 -18.35 21.03
CA PRO A 312 5.77 -18.55 19.92
C PRO A 312 7.20 -18.62 20.48
N GLY A 313 7.70 -19.85 20.71
CA GLY A 313 9.13 -20.13 20.74
C GLY A 313 10.02 -19.39 21.77
N ASP A 314 9.52 -18.93 22.92
CA ASP A 314 10.33 -18.28 23.98
C ASP A 314 11.32 -19.22 24.70
N ASN A 315 11.36 -20.50 24.32
CA ASN A 315 12.48 -21.35 24.69
C ASN A 315 13.70 -20.86 23.93
N GLN A 316 14.64 -20.21 24.64
CA GLN A 316 15.98 -19.92 24.13
C GLN A 316 16.45 -21.08 23.25
N PRO A 317 16.94 -20.81 22.02
CA PRO A 317 17.41 -21.88 21.16
C PRO A 317 18.58 -22.57 21.87
N SER A 318 18.29 -23.70 22.51
CA SER A 318 19.28 -24.75 22.68
C SER A 318 19.84 -24.99 21.28
N GLN A 319 21.17 -24.95 21.15
CA GLN A 319 21.87 -25.05 19.86
C GLN A 319 21.55 -26.34 19.08
N ASP A 320 20.79 -27.26 19.68
CA ASP A 320 20.34 -28.55 19.16
C ASP A 320 18.80 -28.65 18.98
N ALA A 321 18.02 -27.57 19.16
CA ALA A 321 16.58 -27.62 18.90
C ALA A 321 16.33 -27.62 17.39
N GLU A 322 15.73 -28.71 16.89
CA GLU A 322 15.30 -28.83 15.51
C GLU A 322 14.27 -27.73 15.19
N LYS A 323 14.44 -27.02 14.07
CA LYS A 323 13.49 -25.99 13.65
C LYS A 323 12.09 -26.61 13.53
N PRO A 324 11.02 -25.91 13.94
CA PRO A 324 9.67 -26.43 13.83
C PRO A 324 9.34 -26.77 12.37
N GLY A 325 8.80 -27.97 12.18
CA GLY A 325 8.35 -28.49 10.89
C GLY A 325 6.87 -28.20 10.63
N PRO A 326 6.32 -28.68 9.49
CA PRO A 326 4.89 -28.57 9.20
C PRO A 326 4.02 -29.24 10.27
N GLU A 327 4.53 -30.26 10.96
CA GLU A 327 3.83 -30.97 12.04
C GLU A 327 3.50 -30.02 13.21
N SER A 328 4.42 -29.12 13.57
CA SER A 328 4.22 -28.15 14.66
C SER A 328 3.11 -27.15 14.31
N LEU A 329 3.01 -26.73 13.05
CA LEU A 329 1.96 -25.83 12.59
C LEU A 329 0.58 -26.53 12.58
N VAL A 330 0.54 -27.82 12.24
CA VAL A 330 -0.69 -28.64 12.31
C VAL A 330 -1.13 -28.83 13.75
N GLU A 331 -0.21 -29.18 14.66
CA GLU A 331 -0.51 -29.27 16.09
C GLU A 331 -1.04 -27.94 16.65
N PHE A 332 -0.48 -26.81 16.20
CA PHE A 332 -0.98 -25.50 16.59
C PHE A 332 -2.42 -25.26 16.10
N LEU A 333 -2.74 -25.60 14.84
CA LEU A 333 -4.12 -25.53 14.34
C LEU A 333 -5.06 -26.39 15.19
N GLU A 334 -4.69 -27.63 15.50
CA GLU A 334 -5.52 -28.52 16.33
C GLU A 334 -5.80 -27.91 17.71
N ASN A 335 -4.77 -27.34 18.36
CA ASN A 335 -4.91 -26.67 19.65
C ASN A 335 -5.84 -25.44 19.56
N VAL A 336 -5.74 -24.65 18.49
CA VAL A 336 -6.62 -23.51 18.21
C VAL A 336 -8.07 -23.97 18.02
N LEU A 337 -8.31 -25.05 17.28
CA LEU A 337 -9.65 -25.61 17.07
C LEU A 337 -10.26 -26.16 18.37
N VAL A 338 -9.47 -26.85 19.20
CA VAL A 338 -9.92 -27.33 20.52
C VAL A 338 -10.30 -26.16 21.42
N LEU A 339 -9.47 -25.11 21.47
CA LEU A 339 -9.78 -23.92 22.27
C LEU A 339 -11.05 -23.23 21.75
N ASN A 340 -11.21 -23.07 20.43
CA ASN A 340 -12.42 -22.49 19.85
C ASN A 340 -13.68 -23.28 20.24
N ALA A 341 -13.62 -24.62 20.20
CA ALA A 341 -14.76 -25.48 20.53
C ALA A 341 -15.28 -25.31 21.96
N ILE A 342 -14.40 -24.94 22.90
CA ILE A 342 -14.78 -24.71 24.31
C ILE A 342 -15.02 -23.23 24.65
N THR A 343 -14.52 -22.29 23.83
CA THR A 343 -14.64 -20.83 24.05
C THR A 343 -15.58 -20.18 23.04
N LEU A 344 -15.07 -19.61 21.93
CA LEU A 344 -15.82 -18.80 20.96
C LEU A 344 -16.95 -19.57 20.26
N LYS A 345 -16.75 -20.88 20.02
CA LYS A 345 -17.69 -21.76 19.30
C LYS A 345 -18.03 -21.25 17.90
N LEU A 346 -17.07 -20.61 17.24
CA LEU A 346 -17.19 -20.30 15.81
C LEU A 346 -17.21 -21.59 14.99
N PRO A 347 -17.81 -21.59 13.79
CA PRO A 347 -17.68 -22.70 12.87
C PRO A 347 -16.21 -23.03 12.60
N GLU A 348 -15.91 -24.32 12.47
CA GLU A 348 -14.54 -24.79 12.20
C GLU A 348 -14.01 -24.19 10.90
N GLU A 349 -14.88 -24.02 9.90
CA GLU A 349 -14.56 -23.43 8.60
C GLU A 349 -14.02 -22.01 8.73
N VAL A 350 -14.57 -21.20 9.64
CA VAL A 350 -14.10 -19.83 9.91
C VAL A 350 -12.69 -19.86 10.49
N MET A 351 -12.46 -20.73 11.49
CA MET A 351 -11.16 -20.87 12.14
C MET A 351 -10.07 -21.36 11.17
N VAL A 352 -10.37 -22.41 10.41
CA VAL A 352 -9.45 -22.98 9.41
C VAL A 352 -9.09 -21.93 8.36
N THR A 353 -10.06 -21.14 7.92
CA THR A 353 -9.84 -20.09 6.91
C THR A 353 -8.88 -19.02 7.42
N HIS A 354 -9.21 -18.38 8.54
CA HIS A 354 -8.39 -17.30 9.09
C HIS A 354 -6.99 -17.79 9.47
N PHE A 355 -6.88 -18.98 10.06
CA PHE A 355 -5.58 -19.59 10.38
C PHE A 355 -4.77 -19.82 9.10
N THR A 356 -5.37 -20.45 8.09
CA THR A 356 -4.69 -20.80 6.83
C THR A 356 -4.19 -19.54 6.13
N GLU A 357 -5.05 -18.54 5.93
CA GLU A 357 -4.68 -17.30 5.25
C GLU A 357 -3.56 -16.56 5.97
N ALA A 358 -3.62 -16.47 7.31
CA ALA A 358 -2.57 -15.85 8.09
C ALA A 358 -1.25 -16.61 8.03
N SER A 359 -1.30 -17.95 8.06
CA SER A 359 -0.11 -18.79 7.94
C SER A 359 0.58 -18.58 6.59
N LEU A 360 -0.19 -18.57 5.48
CA LEU A 360 0.33 -18.43 4.12
C LEU A 360 0.83 -17.01 3.83
N ALA A 361 0.24 -15.98 4.46
CA ALA A 361 0.67 -14.59 4.32
C ALA A 361 2.12 -14.33 4.81
N SER A 362 2.71 -15.24 5.59
CA SER A 362 4.12 -15.17 5.97
C SER A 362 5.09 -15.50 4.83
N LEU A 363 4.62 -16.19 3.78
CA LEU A 363 5.46 -16.73 2.71
C LEU A 363 5.82 -15.64 1.70
N ASP A 364 4.85 -15.22 0.90
CA ASP A 364 4.99 -14.18 -0.11
C ASP A 364 3.61 -13.62 -0.52
N PRO A 365 3.53 -12.43 -1.17
CA PRO A 365 2.25 -11.79 -1.52
C PRO A 365 1.40 -12.50 -2.58
N PHE A 366 1.93 -13.54 -3.23
CA PHE A 366 1.29 -14.27 -4.32
C PHE A 366 0.85 -15.67 -3.90
N THR A 367 1.33 -16.18 -2.77
CA THR A 367 0.92 -17.48 -2.22
C THR A 367 -0.37 -17.31 -1.40
N ALA A 368 -1.47 -17.80 -1.96
CA ALA A 368 -2.77 -17.81 -1.29
C ALA A 368 -3.54 -19.10 -1.63
N LEU A 369 -4.49 -19.45 -0.77
CA LEU A 369 -5.41 -20.56 -1.01
C LEU A 369 -6.70 -20.02 -1.66
N VAL A 370 -7.18 -20.71 -2.69
CA VAL A 370 -8.46 -20.39 -3.34
C VAL A 370 -9.55 -21.25 -2.71
N TRP A 371 -10.41 -20.64 -1.90
CA TRP A 371 -11.51 -21.32 -1.21
C TRP A 371 -12.64 -21.70 -2.17
N PRO A 372 -13.49 -22.71 -1.82
CA PRO A 372 -14.58 -23.18 -2.66
C PRO A 372 -15.47 -22.06 -3.22
N TRP A 373 -15.82 -21.08 -2.38
CA TRP A 373 -16.58 -19.89 -2.77
C TRP A 373 -15.90 -19.10 -3.91
N ASN A 374 -14.58 -18.96 -3.87
CA ASN A 374 -13.81 -18.17 -4.83
C ASN A 374 -13.41 -18.95 -6.10
N VAL A 375 -13.57 -20.28 -6.15
CA VAL A 375 -13.12 -21.12 -7.29
C VAL A 375 -13.73 -20.65 -8.61
N LYS A 376 -15.03 -20.32 -8.62
CA LYS A 376 -15.72 -19.91 -9.84
C LYS A 376 -15.14 -18.60 -10.40
N ASP A 377 -14.89 -17.63 -9.55
CA ASP A 377 -14.35 -16.33 -9.97
C ASP A 377 -12.86 -16.41 -10.32
N PHE A 378 -12.11 -17.25 -9.60
CA PHE A 378 -10.74 -17.58 -9.96
C PHE A 378 -10.65 -18.23 -11.35
N GLN A 379 -11.53 -19.19 -11.66
CA GLN A 379 -11.60 -19.82 -12.98
C GLN A 379 -11.99 -18.83 -14.07
N LYS A 380 -12.96 -17.94 -13.84
CA LYS A 380 -13.31 -16.87 -14.78
C LYS A 380 -12.12 -15.96 -15.06
N SER A 381 -11.42 -15.52 -14.02
CA SER A 381 -10.22 -14.66 -14.14
C SER A 381 -9.11 -15.35 -14.93
N MET A 382 -8.84 -16.63 -14.65
CA MET A 382 -7.80 -17.40 -15.34
C MET A 382 -8.13 -17.69 -16.80
N THR A 383 -9.41 -17.97 -17.12
CA THR A 383 -9.86 -18.27 -18.48
C THR A 383 -10.16 -17.02 -19.30
N GLN A 384 -10.31 -15.86 -18.65
CA GLN A 384 -10.82 -14.62 -19.24
C GLN A 384 -12.18 -14.81 -19.96
N GLN A 385 -12.93 -15.86 -19.59
CA GLN A 385 -14.24 -16.15 -20.13
C GLN A 385 -15.30 -15.53 -19.22
N PHE A 386 -15.54 -14.24 -19.42
CA PHE A 386 -16.62 -13.55 -18.74
C PHE A 386 -17.94 -13.92 -19.42
N THR A 387 -18.83 -14.59 -18.69
CA THR A 387 -20.20 -14.85 -19.13
C THR A 387 -21.10 -13.71 -18.66
N GLY A 388 -21.81 -13.06 -19.57
CA GLY A 388 -22.72 -11.96 -19.24
C GLY A 388 -23.16 -11.21 -20.48
N ILE A 389 -23.98 -10.17 -20.28
CA ILE A 389 -24.43 -9.29 -21.36
C ILE A 389 -23.41 -8.22 -21.73
N GLY A 390 -22.30 -8.09 -20.99
CA GLY A 390 -21.25 -7.10 -21.25
C GLY A 390 -21.51 -5.75 -20.57
N VAL A 391 -22.01 -5.79 -19.35
CA VAL A 391 -22.29 -4.60 -18.54
C VAL A 391 -21.47 -4.65 -17.26
N GLU A 392 -20.87 -3.53 -16.89
CA GLU A 392 -20.26 -3.30 -15.59
C GLU A 392 -21.31 -2.65 -14.68
N ILE A 393 -21.51 -3.21 -13.49
CA ILE A 393 -22.51 -2.72 -12.53
C ILE A 393 -21.85 -2.35 -11.21
N ALA A 394 -22.41 -1.37 -10.52
CA ALA A 394 -22.05 -1.02 -9.16
C ALA A 394 -23.31 -0.81 -8.32
N LYS A 395 -23.25 -1.24 -7.05
CA LYS A 395 -24.31 -0.97 -6.07
C LYS A 395 -23.88 0.21 -5.20
N LYS A 396 -24.50 1.38 -5.39
CA LYS A 396 -24.24 2.57 -4.56
C LYS A 396 -25.50 2.92 -3.78
N MET A 397 -25.38 3.00 -2.45
CA MET A 397 -26.49 3.31 -1.54
C MET A 397 -27.72 2.40 -1.73
N GLY A 398 -27.50 1.11 -1.97
CA GLY A 398 -28.58 0.13 -2.16
C GLY A 398 -29.16 0.09 -3.58
N VAL A 399 -28.74 0.98 -4.48
CA VAL A 399 -29.23 1.03 -5.88
C VAL A 399 -28.21 0.39 -6.81
N LEU A 400 -28.63 -0.62 -7.56
CA LEU A 400 -27.81 -1.26 -8.58
C LEU A 400 -27.84 -0.42 -9.87
N LYS A 401 -26.68 0.04 -10.32
CA LYS A 401 -26.53 0.90 -11.50
C LYS A 401 -25.55 0.33 -12.53
N VAL A 402 -25.78 0.67 -13.78
CA VAL A 402 -24.80 0.46 -14.87
C VAL A 402 -23.70 1.50 -14.76
N VAL A 403 -22.45 1.04 -14.64
CA VAL A 403 -21.26 1.91 -14.63
C VAL A 403 -20.75 2.12 -16.05
N SER A 404 -20.59 1.02 -16.79
CA SER A 404 -20.06 1.06 -18.15
C SER A 404 -20.61 -0.12 -18.97
N LEU A 405 -20.60 0.04 -20.30
CA LEU A 405 -20.98 -0.99 -21.24
C LEU A 405 -19.77 -1.33 -22.11
N LEU A 406 -19.51 -2.62 -22.26
CA LEU A 406 -18.45 -3.09 -23.15
C LEU A 406 -18.92 -2.94 -24.61
N PRO A 407 -18.15 -2.27 -25.49
CA PRO A 407 -18.50 -2.17 -26.90
C PRO A 407 -18.74 -3.54 -27.55
N ASP A 408 -19.64 -3.57 -28.55
CA ASP A 408 -20.02 -4.77 -29.30
C ASP A 408 -20.71 -5.91 -28.51
N THR A 409 -21.00 -5.72 -27.23
CA THR A 409 -21.71 -6.70 -26.40
C THR A 409 -23.24 -6.60 -26.51
N PRO A 410 -24.01 -7.63 -26.10
CA PRO A 410 -25.47 -7.58 -26.07
C PRO A 410 -26.05 -6.38 -25.32
N ALA A 411 -25.46 -6.00 -24.17
CA ALA A 411 -25.90 -4.86 -23.37
C ALA A 411 -25.70 -3.53 -24.12
N TYR A 412 -24.56 -3.35 -24.79
CA TYR A 412 -24.32 -2.17 -25.63
C TYR A 412 -25.33 -2.06 -26.79
N LYS A 413 -25.80 -3.22 -27.29
CA LYS A 413 -26.79 -3.30 -28.37
C LYS A 413 -28.24 -3.22 -27.89
N SER A 414 -28.51 -3.39 -26.59
CA SER A 414 -29.86 -3.37 -26.03
C SER A 414 -30.38 -1.96 -25.74
N GLY A 415 -29.55 -0.93 -25.90
CA GLY A 415 -29.90 0.45 -25.60
C GLY A 415 -29.82 0.83 -24.12
N LEU A 416 -29.12 0.02 -23.31
CA LEU A 416 -28.70 0.40 -21.97
C LEU A 416 -27.63 1.49 -22.06
N ASP A 417 -27.62 2.40 -21.10
CA ASP A 417 -26.60 3.45 -20.99
C ASP A 417 -25.95 3.47 -19.60
N ALA A 418 -24.81 4.15 -19.49
CA ALA A 418 -24.21 4.43 -18.20
C ALA A 418 -25.19 5.22 -17.31
N ASP A 419 -25.13 4.98 -16.01
CA ASP A 419 -26.05 5.50 -14.98
C ASP A 419 -27.48 4.92 -14.94
N ASP A 420 -27.83 4.00 -15.85
CA ASP A 420 -29.12 3.30 -15.79
C ASP A 420 -29.30 2.55 -14.45
N GLU A 421 -30.48 2.69 -13.82
CA GLU A 421 -30.86 1.95 -12.62
C GLU A 421 -31.46 0.59 -13.00
N ILE A 422 -30.83 -0.48 -12.55
CA ILE A 422 -31.35 -1.85 -12.72
C ILE A 422 -32.36 -2.08 -11.60
N VAL A 423 -33.65 -2.05 -11.93
CA VAL A 423 -34.76 -2.17 -10.96
C VAL A 423 -35.09 -3.63 -10.60
N ALA A 424 -34.91 -4.55 -11.56
CA ALA A 424 -35.18 -5.97 -11.38
C ALA A 424 -34.37 -6.83 -12.36
N VAL A 425 -34.04 -8.05 -11.96
CA VAL A 425 -33.45 -9.09 -12.83
C VAL A 425 -34.34 -10.33 -12.73
N ASP A 426 -34.80 -10.85 -13.87
CA ASP A 426 -35.72 -11.99 -13.94
C ASP A 426 -37.00 -11.84 -13.09
N GLY A 427 -37.42 -10.59 -12.85
CA GLY A 427 -38.59 -10.26 -12.04
C GLY A 427 -38.31 -10.16 -10.53
N GLU A 428 -37.10 -10.45 -10.08
CA GLU A 428 -36.65 -10.21 -8.70
C GLU A 428 -36.16 -8.77 -8.55
N LEU A 429 -36.69 -8.05 -7.55
CA LEU A 429 -36.31 -6.67 -7.27
C LEU A 429 -34.86 -6.62 -6.75
N THR A 430 -34.10 -5.66 -7.24
CA THR A 430 -32.69 -5.44 -6.87
C THR A 430 -32.49 -4.55 -5.64
N LYS A 431 -33.59 -4.09 -5.02
CA LYS A 431 -33.60 -3.21 -3.84
C LYS A 431 -33.60 -3.98 -2.53
#